data_AF-A0ABD2MG94-F1
#
_entry.id   AF-A0ABD2MG94-F1
#
_cell.length_a   1.000
_cell.length_b   1.000
_cell.length_c   1.000
_cell.angle_alpha   90.00
_cell.angle_beta   90.00
_cell.angle_gamma   90.00
#
_symmetry.space_group_name_H-M   'P 1'
#
loop_
_entity.id
_entity.type
_entity.pdbx_description
1 polymer ?
#
loop_
_entity_poly.entity_id
_entity_poly.type
_entity_poly.pdbx_seq_one_letter_code
_entity_poly.pdbx_strand_id
1 'polypeptide(L)'
;MAEDEFQGQDEGMEEEEEEGEMSEEEIERRITDCHDKGKPCNRRIDELALPCKRLLLGTFRQFGYLFPREWNERIKELLSILYAMTPEETEKYFEQLRAIAKQMALRKKMKERLRRLVAKKRKREMKYKAYLLFKNIIKVGLTHSATQDVPPLVSVRMRNLSDIILQQLADLRGVDVPDRQNPDQLGAFLISAADWIAIAVENVYYRVQLKKNEELEEIEEIEMSKIEEERNREREFRKGHKVTSTPINSKEKVG
;
A
#
# COMPACT_ATOMS: atom_id res chain seq x y z
N MET A 1 16.33 44.05 56.26
CA MET A 1 16.29 42.64 55.81
C MET A 1 15.59 42.64 54.47
N ALA A 2 16.27 42.11 53.44
CA ALA A 2 15.88 41.93 52.04
C ALA A 2 15.63 43.24 51.25
N GLU A 3 16.53 43.70 50.36
CA GLU A 3 16.93 43.14 49.04
C GLU A 3 15.72 43.00 48.10
N ASP A 4 15.54 43.95 47.16
CA ASP A 4 15.99 43.76 45.77
C ASP A 4 15.79 45.04 44.94
N GLU A 5 16.79 45.30 44.11
CA GLU A 5 17.03 46.54 43.39
C GLU A 5 16.12 46.68 42.16
N PHE A 6 15.48 47.84 42.06
CA PHE A 6 14.76 48.32 40.89
C PHE A 6 15.68 49.29 40.15
N GLN A 7 16.17 48.91 38.97
CA GLN A 7 16.78 49.85 38.03
C GLN A 7 16.28 49.58 36.61
N GLY A 8 15.50 50.52 36.11
CA GLY A 8 15.21 50.72 34.69
C GLY A 8 15.27 52.22 34.40
N GLN A 9 16.12 52.58 33.45
CA GLN A 9 16.23 53.81 32.63
C GLN A 9 17.60 53.66 31.93
N ASP A 10 17.72 53.23 30.67
CA ASP A 10 17.18 53.73 29.40
C ASP A 10 17.72 55.13 29.04
N GLU A 11 18.95 55.18 28.50
CA GLU A 11 19.45 56.24 27.63
C GLU A 11 20.28 55.58 26.51
N GLY A 12 19.94 55.91 25.26
CA GLY A 12 20.32 55.15 24.07
C GLY A 12 21.64 55.53 23.40
N MET A 13 21.92 54.82 22.31
CA MET A 13 22.80 55.28 21.25
C MET A 13 22.34 54.63 19.94
N GLU A 14 21.83 55.46 19.05
CA GLU A 14 21.59 55.16 17.64
C GLU A 14 22.95 54.87 16.98
N GLU A 15 23.13 53.67 16.42
CA GLU A 15 24.16 53.42 15.41
C GLU A 15 23.46 53.16 14.08
N GLU A 16 23.58 54.15 13.20
CA GLU A 16 23.17 54.10 11.81
C GLU A 16 23.99 53.01 11.09
N GLU A 17 23.33 51.96 10.62
CA GLU A 17 23.93 51.02 9.66
C GLU A 17 23.96 51.69 8.28
N GLU A 18 25.04 52.41 7.98
CA GLU A 18 25.38 52.79 6.60
C GLU A 18 25.68 51.51 5.81
N GLU A 19 24.80 51.17 4.86
CA GLU A 19 25.07 50.20 3.79
C GLU A 19 26.21 50.73 2.90
N GLY A 20 27.45 50.49 3.31
CA GLY A 20 28.63 50.74 2.48
C GLY A 20 28.69 49.74 1.33
N GLU A 21 28.41 50.19 0.11
CA GLU A 21 28.74 49.45 -1.11
C GLU A 21 30.25 49.18 -1.14
N MET A 22 30.65 47.90 -0.97
CA MET A 22 32.06 47.50 -1.08
C MET A 22 32.54 47.77 -2.51
N SER A 23 33.59 48.58 -2.62
CA SER A 23 34.22 48.91 -3.90
C SER A 23 34.74 47.67 -4.64
N GLU A 24 34.67 47.68 -5.98
CA GLU A 24 35.17 46.59 -6.84
C GLU A 24 36.65 46.23 -6.55
N GLU A 25 37.45 47.23 -6.14
CA GLU A 25 38.84 47.04 -5.77
C GLU A 25 39.04 46.23 -4.47
N GLU A 26 38.08 46.28 -3.55
CA GLU A 26 38.11 45.51 -2.30
C GLU A 26 37.67 44.06 -2.51
N ILE A 27 36.78 43.85 -3.50
CA ILE A 27 36.40 42.52 -3.99
C ILE A 27 37.59 41.85 -4.71
N GLU A 28 38.31 42.59 -5.57
CA GLU A 28 39.49 42.06 -6.26
C GLU A 28 40.62 41.67 -5.29
N ARG A 29 40.87 42.47 -4.23
CA ARG A 29 41.89 42.15 -3.22
C ARG A 29 41.59 40.85 -2.46
N ARG A 30 40.32 40.60 -2.09
CA ARG A 30 39.90 39.35 -1.43
C ARG A 30 40.04 38.12 -2.34
N ILE A 31 39.83 38.28 -3.65
CA ILE A 31 40.00 37.17 -4.61
C ILE A 31 41.49 36.82 -4.77
N THR A 32 42.38 37.82 -4.76
CA THR A 32 43.83 37.58 -4.89
C THR A 32 44.49 36.97 -3.65
N ASP A 33 43.94 37.17 -2.45
CA ASP A 33 44.52 36.65 -1.19
C ASP A 33 44.22 35.16 -0.92
N CYS A 34 43.41 34.51 -1.75
CA CYS A 34 43.04 33.10 -1.56
C CYS A 34 44.07 32.09 -2.13
N HIS A 35 45.21 32.54 -2.66
CA HIS A 35 46.25 31.65 -3.18
C HIS A 35 47.26 31.24 -2.10
N ASP A 36 46.79 30.38 -1.19
CA ASP A 36 47.62 29.65 -0.25
C ASP A 36 48.46 28.60 -1.02
N LYS A 37 49.60 29.03 -1.56
CA LYS A 37 50.54 28.20 -2.33
C LYS A 37 51.31 27.29 -1.36
N GLY A 38 50.82 26.08 -1.07
CA GLY A 38 51.70 25.11 -0.40
C GLY A 38 51.14 23.81 0.17
N LYS A 39 49.83 23.56 0.18
CA LYS A 39 49.31 22.25 0.64
C LYS A 39 48.90 21.39 -0.56
N PRO A 40 49.32 20.13 -0.67
CA PRO A 40 48.77 19.24 -1.67
C PRO A 40 47.29 19.05 -1.35
N CYS A 41 46.41 19.63 -2.17
CA CYS A 41 44.98 19.42 -2.04
C CYS A 41 44.71 17.91 -2.06
N ASN A 42 43.91 17.42 -1.11
CA ASN A 42 43.50 16.02 -1.08
C ASN A 42 42.75 15.75 -2.37
N ARG A 43 43.38 15.06 -3.34
CA ARG A 43 42.78 14.76 -4.66
C ARG A 43 41.35 14.24 -4.58
N ARG A 44 41.03 13.49 -3.53
CA ARG A 44 39.68 12.98 -3.25
C ARG A 44 38.67 14.09 -2.92
N ILE A 45 39.06 15.12 -2.18
CA ILE A 45 38.20 16.26 -1.88
C ILE A 45 37.97 17.05 -3.16
N ASP A 46 39.00 17.29 -3.97
CA ASP A 46 38.87 17.96 -5.26
C ASP A 46 37.99 17.16 -6.25
N GLU A 47 38.15 15.84 -6.28
CA GLU A 47 37.31 14.91 -7.07
C GLU A 47 35.84 14.89 -6.61
N LEU A 48 35.58 15.05 -5.31
CA LEU A 48 34.22 15.11 -4.77
C LEU A 48 33.61 16.52 -4.85
N ALA A 49 34.45 17.56 -4.89
CA ALA A 49 34.04 18.94 -5.10
C ALA A 49 33.67 19.22 -6.56
N LEU A 50 34.18 18.41 -7.50
CA LEU A 50 33.72 18.41 -8.89
C LEU A 50 32.24 18.04 -8.95
N PRO A 51 31.35 18.95 -9.38
CA PRO A 51 29.93 18.65 -9.47
C PRO A 51 29.71 17.50 -10.45
N CYS A 52 28.91 16.52 -10.03
CA CYS A 52 28.51 15.43 -10.91
C CYS A 52 27.91 16.02 -12.19
N LYS A 53 28.34 15.52 -13.37
CA LYS A 53 27.82 15.98 -14.66
C LYS A 53 26.28 16.06 -14.66
N ARG A 54 25.58 14.98 -14.27
CA ARG A 54 24.11 15.00 -14.17
C ARG A 54 23.54 16.13 -13.29
N LEU A 55 24.22 16.47 -12.20
CA LEU A 55 23.81 17.54 -11.29
C LEU A 55 23.98 18.92 -11.95
N LEU A 56 25.09 19.15 -12.66
CA LEU A 56 25.34 20.39 -13.42
C LEU A 56 24.28 20.64 -14.50
N LEU A 57 23.86 19.59 -15.22
CA LEU A 57 22.76 19.70 -16.18
C LEU A 57 21.42 20.00 -15.49
N GLY A 58 21.20 19.41 -14.31
CA GLY A 58 20.01 19.64 -13.50
C GLY A 58 19.93 21.06 -12.96
N THR A 59 21.03 21.57 -12.39
CA THR A 59 21.12 22.94 -11.87
C THR A 59 21.01 23.96 -12.99
N PHE A 60 21.64 23.74 -14.15
CA PHE A 60 21.47 24.62 -15.31
C PHE A 60 20.03 24.65 -15.82
N ARG A 61 19.32 23.51 -15.84
CA ARG A 61 17.89 23.49 -16.21
C ARG A 61 17.01 24.26 -15.21
N GLN A 62 17.37 24.24 -13.94
CA GLN A 62 16.62 24.92 -12.88
C GLN A 62 16.91 26.42 -12.83
N PHE A 63 18.17 26.82 -12.94
CA PHE A 63 18.62 28.21 -12.74
C PHE A 63 19.06 28.92 -14.03
N GLY A 64 18.91 28.29 -15.19
CA GLY A 64 19.35 28.85 -16.47
C GLY A 64 18.71 30.20 -16.80
N TYR A 65 17.51 30.47 -16.31
CA TYR A 65 16.83 31.75 -16.54
C TYR A 65 17.56 32.97 -15.93
N LEU A 66 18.50 32.76 -15.01
CA LEU A 66 19.29 33.84 -14.39
C LEU A 66 20.39 34.38 -15.30
N PHE A 67 20.78 33.64 -16.34
CA PHE A 67 21.81 34.07 -17.27
C PHE A 67 21.22 34.82 -18.49
N PRO A 68 21.95 35.79 -19.08
CA PRO A 68 21.57 36.39 -20.36
C PRO A 68 21.40 35.33 -21.45
N ARG A 69 20.51 35.58 -22.43
CA ARG A 69 20.18 34.62 -23.50
C ARG A 69 21.40 34.08 -24.24
N GLU A 70 22.34 34.97 -24.56
CA GLU A 70 23.57 34.66 -25.29
C GLU A 70 24.46 33.66 -24.52
N TRP A 71 24.54 33.81 -23.20
CA TRP A 71 25.29 32.93 -22.32
C TRP A 71 24.60 31.58 -22.15
N ASN A 72 23.28 31.56 -22.08
CA ASN A 72 22.50 30.34 -22.00
C ASN A 72 22.66 29.45 -23.25
N GLU A 73 22.67 30.04 -24.44
CA GLU A 73 22.88 29.30 -25.68
C GLU A 73 24.28 28.68 -25.70
N ARG A 74 25.31 29.45 -25.32
CA ARG A 74 26.69 28.99 -25.27
C ARG A 74 26.92 27.89 -24.21
N ILE A 75 26.32 28.04 -23.03
CA ILE A 75 26.38 27.02 -21.97
C ILE A 75 25.63 25.77 -22.41
N LYS A 76 24.48 25.91 -23.08
CA LYS A 76 23.72 24.78 -23.62
C LYS A 76 24.50 24.02 -24.69
N GLU A 77 25.21 24.71 -25.58
CA GLU A 77 26.10 24.10 -26.56
C GLU A 77 27.27 23.36 -25.89
N LEU A 78 27.95 23.98 -24.93
CA LEU A 78 29.03 23.35 -24.17
C LEU A 78 28.55 22.12 -23.41
N LEU A 79 27.38 22.20 -22.76
CA LEU A 79 26.72 21.07 -22.12
C LEU A 79 26.28 20.02 -23.16
N SER A 80 25.89 20.40 -24.37
CA SER A 80 25.57 19.40 -25.40
C SER A 80 26.81 18.61 -25.83
N ILE A 81 27.96 19.27 -25.94
CA ILE A 81 29.25 18.66 -26.33
C ILE A 81 29.80 17.81 -25.18
N LEU A 82 29.74 18.29 -23.94
CA LEU A 82 30.24 17.58 -22.75
C LEU A 82 29.43 16.33 -22.38
N TYR A 83 28.17 16.25 -22.83
CA TYR A 83 27.22 15.18 -22.51
C TYR A 83 26.83 14.36 -23.74
N ALA A 84 27.34 14.73 -24.92
CA ALA A 84 27.31 13.86 -26.09
C ALA A 84 28.16 12.64 -25.76
N MET A 85 27.49 11.54 -25.39
CA MET A 85 28.15 10.25 -25.27
C MET A 85 28.62 9.82 -26.65
N THR A 86 29.79 9.19 -26.70
CA THR A 86 30.22 8.51 -27.91
C THR A 86 29.26 7.36 -28.23
N PRO A 87 29.08 6.98 -29.51
CA PRO A 87 28.19 5.88 -29.87
C PRO A 87 28.51 4.58 -29.08
N GLU A 88 29.78 4.29 -28.86
CA GLU A 88 30.22 3.12 -28.07
C GLU A 88 29.80 3.19 -26.58
N GLU A 89 29.86 4.37 -25.97
CA GLU A 89 29.40 4.56 -24.59
C GLU A 89 27.87 4.46 -24.48
N THR A 90 27.15 4.98 -25.47
CA THR A 90 25.68 4.84 -25.50
C THR A 90 25.26 3.38 -25.62
N GLU A 91 25.93 2.58 -26.45
CA GLU A 91 25.64 1.15 -26.58
C GLU A 91 25.85 0.42 -25.26
N LYS A 92 27.01 0.60 -24.62
CA LYS A 92 27.31 0.02 -23.29
C LYS A 92 26.27 0.43 -22.24
N TYR A 93 25.85 1.69 -22.25
CA TYR A 93 24.82 2.19 -21.33
C TYR A 93 23.48 1.48 -21.55
N PHE A 94 23.02 1.37 -22.80
CA PHE A 94 21.77 0.69 -23.11
C PHE A 94 21.85 -0.82 -22.84
N GLU A 95 23.00 -1.44 -23.03
CA GLU A 95 23.23 -2.84 -22.63
C GLU A 95 23.10 -3.03 -21.12
N GLN A 96 23.69 -2.15 -20.32
CA GLN A 96 23.54 -2.17 -18.86
C GLN A 96 22.09 -1.99 -18.44
N LEU A 97 21.35 -1.05 -19.05
CA LEU A 97 19.92 -0.86 -18.79
C LEU A 97 19.11 -2.12 -19.14
N ARG A 98 19.39 -2.75 -20.29
CA ARG A 98 18.75 -4.01 -20.68
C ARG A 98 19.06 -5.13 -19.69
N ALA A 99 20.30 -5.21 -19.21
CA ALA A 99 20.70 -6.20 -18.20
C ALA A 99 19.96 -5.98 -16.87
N ILE A 100 19.88 -4.74 -16.39
CA ILE A 100 19.13 -4.36 -15.19
C ILE A 100 17.64 -4.70 -15.35
N ALA A 101 17.04 -4.35 -16.49
CA ALA A 101 15.64 -4.65 -16.79
C ALA A 101 15.38 -6.18 -16.79
N LYS A 102 16.27 -6.97 -17.39
CA LYS A 102 16.21 -8.44 -17.36
C LYS A 102 16.28 -8.98 -15.94
N GLN A 103 17.20 -8.49 -15.11
CA GLN A 103 17.31 -8.91 -13.71
C GLN A 103 16.06 -8.56 -12.90
N MET A 104 15.50 -7.36 -13.07
CA MET A 104 14.25 -6.96 -12.41
C MET A 104 13.08 -7.84 -12.84
N ALA A 105 12.96 -8.17 -14.13
CA ALA A 105 11.94 -9.08 -14.63
C ALA A 105 12.07 -10.48 -14.03
N LEU A 106 13.28 -11.01 -13.90
CA LEU A 106 13.54 -12.31 -13.25
C LEU A 106 13.15 -12.28 -11.76
N ARG A 107 13.53 -11.23 -11.03
CA ARG A 107 13.14 -11.04 -9.62
C ARG A 107 11.62 -10.99 -9.46
N LYS A 108 10.93 -10.28 -10.36
CA LYS A 108 9.45 -10.21 -10.36
C LYS A 108 8.83 -11.59 -10.58
N LYS A 109 9.30 -12.34 -11.57
CA LYS A 109 8.85 -13.72 -11.85
C LYS A 109 9.09 -14.66 -10.65
N MET A 110 10.26 -14.57 -10.03
CA MET A 110 10.61 -15.38 -8.86
C MET A 110 9.70 -15.07 -7.67
N LYS A 111 9.49 -13.78 -7.37
CA LYS A 111 8.58 -13.32 -6.31
C LYS A 111 7.16 -13.82 -6.54
N GLU A 112 6.68 -13.80 -7.78
CA GLU A 112 5.36 -14.30 -8.12
C GLU A 112 5.26 -15.83 -7.93
N ARG A 113 6.26 -16.59 -8.37
CA ARG A 113 6.32 -18.05 -8.12
C ARG A 113 6.28 -18.37 -6.63
N LEU A 114 7.07 -17.66 -5.82
CA LEU A 114 7.09 -17.84 -4.36
C LEU A 114 5.73 -17.54 -3.74
N ARG A 115 5.07 -16.45 -4.13
CA ARG A 115 3.70 -16.12 -3.68
C ARG A 115 2.72 -17.25 -3.99
N ARG A 116 2.77 -17.81 -5.20
CA ARG A 116 1.91 -18.95 -5.60
C ARG A 116 2.19 -20.20 -4.75
N LEU A 117 3.46 -20.50 -4.46
CA LEU A 117 3.84 -21.63 -3.62
C LEU A 117 3.35 -21.46 -2.17
N VAL A 118 3.52 -20.28 -1.59
CA VAL A 118 3.03 -19.97 -0.23
C VAL A 118 1.50 -20.08 -0.18
N ALA A 119 0.79 -19.50 -1.16
CA ALA A 119 -0.66 -19.62 -1.25
C ALA A 119 -1.13 -21.08 -1.36
N LYS A 120 -0.42 -21.90 -2.15
CA LYS A 120 -0.71 -23.34 -2.29
C LYS A 120 -0.48 -24.08 -0.97
N LYS A 121 0.60 -23.77 -0.23
CA LYS A 121 0.88 -24.35 1.09
C LYS A 121 -0.23 -23.98 2.09
N ARG A 122 -0.58 -22.69 2.19
CA ARG A 122 -1.65 -22.20 3.05
C ARG A 122 -2.99 -22.88 2.73
N LYS A 123 -3.33 -23.03 1.44
CA LYS A 123 -4.55 -23.75 1.01
C LYS A 123 -4.55 -25.21 1.47
N ARG A 124 -3.41 -25.90 1.42
CA ARG A 124 -3.29 -27.29 1.92
C ARG A 124 -3.46 -27.35 3.43
N GLU A 125 -2.84 -26.46 4.18
CA GLU A 125 -2.97 -26.38 5.64
C GLU A 125 -4.42 -26.11 6.06
N MET A 126 -5.10 -25.18 5.38
CA MET A 126 -6.51 -24.89 5.64
C MET A 126 -7.40 -26.10 5.31
N LYS A 127 -7.16 -26.79 4.20
CA LYS A 127 -7.86 -28.05 3.87
C LYS A 127 -7.65 -29.11 4.93
N TYR A 128 -6.42 -29.27 5.43
CA TYR A 128 -6.11 -30.23 6.48
C TYR A 128 -6.83 -29.90 7.79
N LYS A 129 -6.83 -28.63 8.21
CA LYS A 129 -7.59 -28.17 9.37
C LYS A 129 -9.08 -28.41 9.21
N ALA A 130 -9.65 -28.10 8.04
CA ALA A 130 -11.06 -28.37 7.75
C ALA A 130 -11.39 -29.86 7.82
N TYR A 131 -10.52 -30.72 7.29
CA TYR A 131 -10.65 -32.17 7.39
C TYR A 131 -10.64 -32.65 8.84
N LEU A 132 -9.73 -32.14 9.68
CA LEU A 132 -9.69 -32.49 11.11
C LEU A 132 -10.97 -32.08 11.85
N LEU A 133 -11.49 -30.87 11.57
CA LEU A 133 -12.76 -30.42 12.13
C LEU A 133 -13.91 -31.35 11.71
N PHE A 134 -14.01 -31.68 10.43
CA PHE A 134 -15.04 -32.55 9.91
C PHE A 134 -14.94 -33.98 10.47
N LYS A 135 -13.72 -34.51 10.60
CA LYS A 135 -13.46 -35.79 11.25
C LYS A 135 -13.94 -35.80 12.70
N ASN A 136 -13.68 -34.71 13.44
CA ASN A 136 -14.14 -34.59 14.83
C ASN A 136 -15.67 -34.51 14.90
N ILE A 137 -16.31 -33.77 14.00
CA ILE A 137 -17.77 -33.71 13.89
C ILE A 137 -18.36 -35.09 13.68
N ILE A 138 -17.84 -35.87 12.72
CA ILE A 138 -18.30 -37.23 12.47
C ILE A 138 -18.08 -38.11 13.71
N LYS A 139 -16.91 -38.03 14.34
CA LYS A 139 -16.62 -38.83 15.54
C LYS A 139 -17.60 -38.55 16.68
N VAL A 140 -17.88 -37.26 16.92
CA VAL A 140 -18.84 -36.80 17.93
C VAL A 140 -20.24 -37.29 17.57
N GLY A 141 -20.68 -37.10 16.31
CA GLY A 141 -21.98 -37.59 15.84
C GLY A 141 -22.17 -39.10 16.00
N LEU A 142 -21.14 -39.90 15.69
CA LEU A 142 -21.15 -41.36 15.89
C LEU A 142 -21.17 -41.78 17.35
N THR A 143 -20.59 -40.97 18.24
CA THR A 143 -20.60 -41.25 19.68
C THR A 143 -21.96 -40.89 20.28
N HIS A 144 -22.56 -39.78 19.85
CA HIS A 144 -23.91 -39.40 20.25
C HIS A 144 -24.95 -40.39 19.72
N SER A 145 -24.82 -40.89 18.48
CA SER A 145 -25.76 -41.87 17.94
C SER A 145 -25.80 -43.20 18.72
N ALA A 146 -24.74 -43.52 19.47
CA ALA A 146 -24.68 -44.71 20.31
C ALA A 146 -25.23 -44.49 21.74
N THR A 147 -25.33 -43.23 22.20
CA THR A 147 -25.57 -42.90 23.62
C THR A 147 -26.79 -42.04 23.88
N GLN A 148 -27.26 -41.29 22.87
CA GLN A 148 -28.31 -40.29 22.99
C GLN A 148 -29.29 -40.41 21.84
N ASP A 149 -30.57 -40.23 22.17
CA ASP A 149 -31.62 -40.13 21.18
C ASP A 149 -31.45 -38.86 20.34
N VAL A 150 -31.70 -38.98 19.03
CA VAL A 150 -31.55 -37.87 18.11
C VAL A 150 -32.67 -36.86 18.33
N PRO A 151 -32.37 -35.55 18.42
CA PRO A 151 -33.42 -34.54 18.42
C PRO A 151 -34.21 -34.58 17.09
N PRO A 152 -35.52 -34.35 17.12
CA PRO A 152 -36.37 -34.52 15.94
C PRO A 152 -35.92 -33.60 14.80
N LEU A 153 -35.71 -34.17 13.62
CA LEU A 153 -35.41 -33.39 12.41
C LEU A 153 -36.64 -32.63 11.95
N VAL A 154 -36.74 -31.36 12.38
CA VAL A 154 -37.93 -30.51 12.16
C VAL A 154 -38.05 -30.02 10.70
N SER A 155 -36.94 -29.87 9.98
CA SER A 155 -36.98 -29.33 8.61
C SER A 155 -36.84 -30.39 7.52
N VAL A 156 -37.60 -30.24 6.43
CA VAL A 156 -37.56 -31.12 5.24
C VAL A 156 -36.14 -31.15 4.65
N ARG A 157 -35.46 -30.00 4.61
CA ARG A 157 -34.07 -29.89 4.16
C ARG A 157 -33.14 -30.76 4.98
N MET A 158 -33.33 -30.80 6.30
CA MET A 158 -32.50 -31.62 7.19
C MET A 158 -32.73 -33.11 7.00
N ARG A 159 -33.98 -33.50 6.78
CA ARG A 159 -34.32 -34.88 6.45
C ARG A 159 -33.65 -35.32 5.14
N ASN A 160 -33.75 -34.49 4.09
CA ASN A 160 -33.08 -34.76 2.82
C ASN A 160 -31.55 -34.85 2.97
N LEU A 161 -30.94 -33.96 3.76
CA LEU A 161 -29.49 -34.03 4.01
C LEU A 161 -29.11 -35.31 4.75
N SER A 162 -29.89 -35.69 5.75
CA SER A 162 -29.69 -36.96 6.46
C SER A 162 -29.87 -38.16 5.54
N ASP A 163 -30.88 -38.17 4.67
CA ASP A 163 -31.09 -39.27 3.71
C ASP A 163 -29.90 -39.41 2.73
N ILE A 164 -29.35 -38.29 2.25
CA ILE A 164 -28.12 -38.30 1.44
C ILE A 164 -26.95 -38.88 2.23
N ILE A 165 -26.75 -38.43 3.48
CA ILE A 165 -25.66 -38.94 4.33
C ILE A 165 -25.85 -40.43 4.62
N LEU A 166 -27.08 -40.86 4.90
CA LEU A 166 -27.44 -42.24 5.16
C LEU A 166 -27.13 -43.12 3.96
N GLN A 167 -27.50 -42.69 2.76
CA GLN A 167 -27.16 -43.38 1.52
C GLN A 167 -25.65 -43.55 1.37
N GLN A 168 -24.87 -42.48 1.62
CA GLN A 168 -23.41 -42.56 1.56
C GLN A 168 -22.81 -43.48 2.62
N LEU A 169 -23.37 -43.50 3.84
CA LEU A 169 -22.92 -44.40 4.90
C LEU A 169 -23.25 -45.85 4.58
N ALA A 170 -24.40 -46.12 3.98
CA ALA A 170 -24.83 -47.43 3.52
C ALA A 170 -23.92 -47.93 2.38
N ASP A 171 -23.66 -47.08 1.38
CA ASP A 171 -22.74 -47.36 0.26
C ASP A 171 -21.32 -47.69 0.76
N LEU A 172 -20.80 -46.91 1.73
CA LEU A 172 -19.48 -47.14 2.33
C LEU A 172 -19.37 -48.46 3.10
N ARG A 173 -20.50 -48.93 3.65
CA ARG A 173 -20.57 -50.20 4.39
C ARG A 173 -20.96 -51.39 3.53
N GLY A 174 -21.42 -51.16 2.30
CA GLY A 174 -21.96 -52.20 1.42
C GLY A 174 -23.24 -52.82 1.96
N VAL A 175 -24.07 -52.03 2.64
CA VAL A 175 -25.36 -52.47 3.21
C VAL A 175 -26.49 -51.72 2.49
N ASP A 176 -27.65 -52.36 2.36
CA ASP A 176 -28.83 -51.69 1.81
C ASP A 176 -29.27 -50.52 2.69
N VAL A 177 -29.81 -49.47 2.06
CA VAL A 177 -30.26 -48.27 2.78
C VAL A 177 -31.41 -48.66 3.71
N PRO A 178 -31.27 -48.46 5.04
CA PRO A 178 -32.29 -48.89 5.99
C PRO A 178 -33.54 -48.00 5.89
N ASP A 179 -34.72 -48.63 5.99
CA ASP A 179 -35.98 -47.90 6.07
C ASP A 179 -36.12 -47.23 7.44
N ARG A 180 -36.61 -45.98 7.44
CA ARG A 180 -36.85 -45.21 8.66
C ARG A 180 -38.08 -45.69 9.43
N GLN A 181 -39.03 -46.37 8.78
CA GLN A 181 -40.25 -46.85 9.44
C GLN A 181 -40.02 -48.11 10.26
N ASN A 182 -39.24 -49.06 9.73
CA ASN A 182 -38.92 -50.33 10.38
C ASN A 182 -37.41 -50.60 10.31
N PRO A 183 -36.58 -49.88 11.08
CA PRO A 183 -35.15 -50.06 11.02
C PRO A 183 -34.69 -51.29 11.82
N ASP A 184 -33.82 -52.11 11.22
CA ASP A 184 -33.01 -53.08 11.95
C ASP A 184 -32.09 -52.37 12.96
N GLN A 185 -31.53 -53.08 13.94
CA GLN A 185 -30.66 -52.47 14.96
C GLN A 185 -29.47 -51.69 14.35
N LEU A 186 -28.86 -52.25 13.30
CA LEU A 186 -27.82 -51.56 12.53
C LEU A 186 -28.39 -50.37 11.75
N GLY A 187 -29.58 -50.53 11.16
CA GLY A 187 -30.27 -49.47 10.44
C GLY A 187 -30.60 -48.28 11.33
N ALA A 188 -31.10 -48.53 12.54
CA ALA A 188 -31.41 -47.52 13.54
C ALA A 188 -30.17 -46.73 13.95
N PHE A 189 -29.03 -47.41 14.13
CA PHE A 189 -27.76 -46.75 14.41
C PHE A 189 -27.28 -45.88 13.23
N LEU A 190 -27.36 -46.39 11.99
CA LEU A 190 -26.95 -45.64 10.80
C LEU A 190 -27.83 -44.41 10.57
N ILE A 191 -29.14 -44.54 10.76
CA ILE A 191 -30.10 -43.44 10.70
C ILE A 191 -29.75 -42.39 11.77
N SER A 192 -29.53 -42.84 13.00
CA SER A 192 -29.18 -41.95 14.11
C SER A 192 -27.87 -41.19 13.86
N ALA A 193 -26.85 -41.89 13.35
CA ALA A 193 -25.58 -41.30 12.96
C ALA A 193 -25.75 -40.27 11.83
N ALA A 194 -26.53 -40.61 10.80
CA ALA A 194 -26.80 -39.71 9.67
C ALA A 194 -27.50 -38.43 10.14
N ASP A 195 -28.50 -38.55 11.03
CA ASP A 195 -29.24 -37.41 11.55
C ASP A 195 -28.33 -36.48 12.41
N TRP A 196 -27.49 -37.05 13.29
CA TRP A 196 -26.53 -36.26 14.08
C TRP A 196 -25.49 -35.55 13.21
N ILE A 197 -24.98 -36.23 12.17
CA ILE A 197 -24.03 -35.62 11.23
C ILE A 197 -24.73 -34.52 10.43
N ALA A 198 -25.97 -34.73 10.00
CA ALA A 198 -26.76 -33.73 9.28
C ALA A 198 -26.91 -32.45 10.12
N ILE A 199 -27.33 -32.58 11.38
CA ILE A 199 -27.45 -31.44 12.31
C ILE A 199 -26.11 -30.70 12.47
N ALA A 200 -25.01 -31.44 12.62
CA ALA A 200 -23.70 -30.82 12.77
C ALA A 200 -23.24 -30.09 11.51
N VAL A 201 -23.48 -30.66 10.33
CA VAL A 201 -23.20 -30.00 9.04
C VAL A 201 -24.03 -28.74 8.89
N GLU A 202 -25.30 -28.78 9.25
CA GLU A 202 -26.20 -27.63 9.21
C GLU A 202 -25.74 -26.51 10.14
N ASN A 203 -25.34 -26.84 11.36
CA ASN A 203 -24.80 -25.87 12.30
C ASN A 203 -23.52 -25.20 11.77
N VAL A 204 -22.65 -25.96 11.10
CA VAL A 204 -21.47 -25.38 10.44
C VAL A 204 -21.89 -24.49 9.28
N TYR A 205 -22.86 -24.90 8.47
CA TYR A 205 -23.37 -24.14 7.34
C TYR A 205 -23.95 -22.78 7.80
N TYR A 206 -24.82 -22.78 8.82
CA TYR A 206 -25.35 -21.55 9.40
C TYR A 206 -24.26 -20.64 9.96
N ARG A 207 -23.28 -21.19 10.69
CA ARG A 207 -22.15 -20.39 11.19
C ARG A 207 -21.33 -19.74 10.08
N VAL A 208 -21.15 -20.44 8.97
CA VAL A 208 -20.45 -19.89 7.79
C VAL A 208 -21.29 -18.81 7.12
N GLN A 209 -22.61 -19.02 7.01
CA GLN A 209 -23.50 -18.05 6.38
C GLN A 209 -23.62 -16.77 7.22
N LEU A 210 -23.69 -16.87 8.54
CA LEU A 210 -23.66 -15.71 9.43
C LEU A 210 -22.39 -14.87 9.23
N LYS A 211 -21.22 -15.52 9.24
CA LYS A 211 -19.95 -14.83 8.98
C LYS A 211 -19.88 -14.17 7.61
N LYS A 212 -20.44 -14.80 6.59
CA LYS A 212 -20.48 -14.20 5.24
C LYS A 212 -21.38 -12.97 5.19
N ASN A 213 -22.48 -12.97 5.93
CA ASN A 213 -23.36 -11.82 6.00
C ASN A 213 -22.66 -10.67 6.75
N GLU A 214 -21.98 -10.96 7.86
CA GLU A 214 -21.14 -9.99 8.58
C GLU A 214 -20.07 -9.38 7.66
N GLU A 215 -19.34 -10.21 6.90
CA GLU A 215 -18.33 -9.75 5.95
C GLU A 215 -18.93 -8.88 4.81
N LEU A 216 -20.17 -9.16 4.38
CA LEU A 216 -20.85 -8.35 3.37
C LEU A 216 -21.29 -6.99 3.92
N GLU A 217 -21.83 -6.96 5.13
CA GLU A 217 -22.20 -5.72 5.83
C GLU A 217 -20.98 -4.80 6.00
N GLU A 218 -19.82 -5.34 6.42
CA GLU A 218 -18.57 -4.59 6.51
C GLU A 218 -18.13 -3.99 5.15
N ILE A 219 -18.29 -4.74 4.06
CA ILE A 219 -17.93 -4.26 2.72
C ILE A 219 -18.87 -3.12 2.29
N GLU A 220 -20.17 -3.26 2.52
CA GLU A 220 -21.16 -2.24 2.21
C GLU A 220 -20.91 -0.94 3.00
N GLU A 221 -20.54 -1.04 4.27
CA GLU A 221 -20.15 0.12 5.10
C GLU A 221 -18.90 0.84 4.55
N ILE A 222 -17.88 0.08 4.12
CA ILE A 222 -16.67 0.63 3.52
C ILE A 222 -16.97 1.31 2.17
N GLU A 223 -17.90 0.77 1.38
CA GLU A 223 -18.30 1.38 0.12
C GLU A 223 -19.12 2.66 0.36
N MET A 224 -20.04 2.64 1.31
CA MET A 224 -20.84 3.80 1.69
C MET A 224 -19.97 4.95 2.22
N SER A 225 -18.99 4.65 3.07
CA SER A 225 -18.05 5.66 3.58
C SER A 225 -17.19 6.27 2.48
N LYS A 226 -16.72 5.48 1.51
CA LYS A 226 -16.00 6.02 0.33
C LYS A 226 -16.87 6.94 -0.52
N ILE A 227 -18.12 6.54 -0.78
CA ILE A 227 -19.08 7.38 -1.53
C ILE A 227 -19.35 8.69 -0.79
N GLU A 228 -19.45 8.63 0.54
CA GLU A 228 -19.64 9.82 1.37
C GLU A 228 -18.41 10.73 1.37
N GLU A 229 -17.20 10.17 1.46
CA GLU A 229 -15.95 10.92 1.31
C GLU A 229 -15.85 11.61 -0.06
N GLU A 230 -16.18 10.91 -1.16
CA GLU A 230 -16.19 11.48 -2.50
C GLU A 230 -17.22 12.62 -2.63
N ARG A 231 -18.44 12.43 -2.11
CA ARG A 231 -19.45 13.49 -2.06
C ARG A 231 -19.01 14.70 -1.24
N ASN A 232 -18.30 14.48 -0.14
CA ASN A 232 -17.79 15.56 0.70
C ASN A 232 -16.67 16.34 -0.03
N ARG A 233 -15.75 15.65 -0.71
CA ARG A 233 -14.73 16.28 -1.57
C ARG A 233 -15.36 17.10 -2.70
N GLU A 234 -16.40 16.60 -3.35
CA GLU A 234 -17.12 17.35 -4.39
C GLU A 234 -17.80 18.61 -3.83
N ARG A 235 -18.38 18.52 -2.62
CA ARG A 235 -18.98 19.68 -1.94
C ARG A 235 -17.95 20.74 -1.58
N GLU A 236 -16.77 20.34 -1.11
CA GLU A 236 -15.66 21.26 -0.82
C GLU A 236 -15.16 21.94 -2.09
N PHE A 237 -14.98 21.18 -3.19
CA PHE A 237 -14.56 21.73 -4.48
C PHE A 237 -15.55 22.78 -5.01
N ARG A 238 -16.87 22.52 -4.89
CA ARG A 238 -17.92 23.47 -5.30
C ARG A 238 -17.98 24.72 -4.42
N LYS A 239 -17.62 24.65 -3.14
CA LYS A 239 -17.56 25.81 -2.25
C LYS A 239 -16.34 26.69 -2.55
N GLY A 240 -15.20 26.11 -2.94
CA GLY A 240 -14.00 26.85 -3.34
C GLY A 240 -14.15 27.67 -4.62
N HIS A 241 -15.03 27.27 -5.55
CA HIS A 241 -15.24 27.97 -6.83
C HIS A 241 -16.17 29.19 -6.77
N LYS A 242 -16.88 29.44 -5.66
CA LYS A 242 -17.83 30.55 -5.54
C LYS A 242 -17.24 31.87 -4.99
N VAL A 243 -15.94 31.93 -4.69
CA VAL A 243 -15.34 33.09 -4.00
C VAL A 243 -14.63 34.09 -4.94
N THR A 244 -14.43 33.78 -6.23
CA THR A 244 -13.63 34.65 -7.13
C THR A 244 -14.42 35.45 -8.18
N SER A 245 -15.75 35.44 -8.19
CA SER A 245 -16.51 36.34 -9.05
C SER A 245 -16.85 37.65 -8.33
N THR A 246 -15.86 38.51 -8.12
CA THR A 246 -16.10 39.94 -7.91
C THR A 246 -16.68 40.53 -9.21
N PRO A 247 -17.86 41.17 -9.18
CA PRO A 247 -18.39 41.82 -10.37
C PRO A 247 -17.56 43.07 -10.67
N ILE A 248 -16.82 43.03 -11.79
CA ILE A 248 -16.19 44.22 -12.38
C ILE A 248 -17.32 45.14 -12.84
N ASN A 249 -17.60 46.16 -12.04
CA ASN A 249 -18.60 47.19 -12.35
C ASN A 249 -17.92 48.25 -13.23
N SER A 250 -17.86 47.99 -14.53
CA SER A 250 -17.46 48.97 -15.54
C SER A 250 -18.58 49.99 -15.73
N LYS A 251 -18.50 51.11 -14.98
CA LYS A 251 -19.16 52.36 -15.36
C LYS A 251 -18.10 53.42 -15.64
N GLU A 252 -17.74 53.55 -16.90
CA GLU A 252 -17.17 54.77 -17.45
C GLU A 252 -17.91 55.16 -18.74
N LYS A 253 -18.32 56.43 -18.77
CA LYS A 253 -18.56 57.31 -19.93
C LYS A 253 -19.84 57.11 -20.75
N VAL A 254 -20.83 57.97 -20.45
CA VAL A 254 -21.39 58.94 -21.42
C VAL A 254 -21.72 60.23 -20.65
N GLY A 255 -21.14 61.36 -21.07
CA GLY A 255 -21.36 62.70 -20.50
C GLY A 255 -20.11 63.54 -20.58
#